data_AF-A0AAD3VY11-F1
#
_entry.id   AF-A0AAD3VY11-F1
#
_cell.length_a   1.000
_cell.length_b   1.000
_cell.length_c   1.000
_cell.angle_alpha   90.00
_cell.angle_beta   90.00
_cell.angle_gamma   90.00
#
_symmetry.space_group_name_H-M   'P 1'
#
loop_
_entity.id
_entity.type
_entity.pdbx_description
1 polymer ?
#
loop_
_entity_poly.entity_id
_entity_poly.type
_entity_poly.pdbx_seq_one_letter_code
_entity_poly.pdbx_strand_id
1 'polypeptide(L)'
;MSLGKTPRANRIHIGIFGRRNAGKSSLINAITGQDTALVSDTPGTTTDPVYKSMELHGAGPVVFIDTPGIDDIGDLGRARANRALRVLGRTDVAVLIVDPMQGFGEPEENLLRQLLSRSVPVVTVVGKQDGWVRASCLEDVTSEVQAVFRESGVGSFQKTGKPGYKQVIASGGETISGPWLCGVSAVTGQGISELTSRLCKIIKDELGDMEPAIAGDLLEPGDTVFLVVPLDLQAPKGRLILPQVQTIRDLLDHDCVAVMAKTADFAGALQNSKHPPSLVITDSQVFQEVDTILPADIPLTSFSILFARHKGDLHALAQGARVLGQLKPRDKVLIAEACTHHPIEDDIGRVKIPRWLEEKVGGPLDFSWQRGVDYPVNLREFKVIIHCGGCMLNRRAMLSRIDAANAAGVPITNYGMTIAYTKGILERALKPFGYDSRP
;
A
#
# COMPACT_ATOMS: atom_id res chain seq x y z
N MET A 1 -26.78 1.62 2.87
CA MET A 1 -25.68 1.78 1.89
C MET A 1 -24.82 0.52 1.95
N SER A 2 -24.54 -0.12 0.82
CA SER A 2 -23.93 -1.46 0.78
C SER A 2 -22.48 -1.49 1.27
N LEU A 3 -22.17 -2.47 2.13
CA LEU A 3 -20.87 -2.77 2.77
C LEU A 3 -19.71 -3.13 1.80
N GLY A 4 -19.90 -3.01 0.48
CA GLY A 4 -18.99 -3.54 -0.55
C GLY A 4 -18.23 -2.54 -1.42
N LYS A 5 -18.27 -1.22 -1.15
CA LYS A 5 -17.80 -0.23 -2.14
C LYS A 5 -16.31 0.12 -2.13
N THR A 6 -15.61 0.02 -0.99
CA THR A 6 -14.17 0.34 -0.94
C THR A 6 -13.36 -0.84 -1.49
N PRO A 7 -12.51 -0.66 -2.52
CA PRO A 7 -11.66 -1.73 -3.00
C PRO A 7 -10.68 -2.20 -1.92
N ARG A 8 -10.35 -3.49 -1.91
CA ARG A 8 -9.40 -4.09 -0.95
C ARG A 8 -8.04 -3.37 -0.91
N ALA A 9 -7.61 -2.82 -2.03
CA ALA A 9 -6.37 -2.07 -2.16
C ALA A 9 -6.35 -0.72 -1.41
N ASN A 10 -7.51 -0.23 -0.97
CA ASN A 10 -7.65 1.06 -0.26
C ASN A 10 -8.21 0.85 1.16
N ARG A 11 -7.98 -0.34 1.73
CA ARG A 11 -8.39 -0.70 3.08
C ARG A 11 -7.15 -1.01 3.90
N ILE A 12 -7.23 -0.78 5.21
CA ILE A 12 -6.18 -1.20 6.14
C ILE A 12 -6.14 -2.72 6.21
N HIS A 13 -4.95 -3.31 6.05
CA HIS A 13 -4.72 -4.75 6.07
C HIS A 13 -4.23 -5.18 7.45
N ILE A 14 -5.07 -5.94 8.15
CA ILE A 14 -4.77 -6.52 9.45
C ILE A 14 -4.37 -7.99 9.25
N GLY A 15 -3.08 -8.29 9.39
CA GLY A 15 -2.56 -9.64 9.27
C GLY A 15 -2.70 -10.42 10.57
N ILE A 16 -3.33 -11.60 10.53
CA ILE A 16 -3.46 -12.48 11.69
C ILE A 16 -2.46 -13.62 11.56
N PHE A 17 -1.44 -13.61 12.41
CA PHE A 17 -0.31 -14.54 12.38
C PHE A 17 -0.31 -15.44 13.61
N GLY A 18 0.39 -16.58 13.53
CA GLY A 18 0.52 -17.55 14.61
C GLY A 18 0.63 -18.97 14.07
N ARG A 19 1.00 -19.92 14.93
CA ARG A 19 1.16 -21.34 14.55
C ARG A 19 -0.12 -21.96 14.01
N ARG A 20 0.01 -23.11 13.36
CA ARG A 20 -1.15 -23.95 12.98
C ARG A 20 -1.98 -24.22 14.24
N ASN A 21 -3.30 -24.13 14.08
CA ASN A 21 -4.27 -24.38 15.15
C ASN A 21 -4.19 -23.43 16.37
N ALA A 22 -3.47 -22.31 16.27
CA ALA A 22 -3.44 -21.27 17.30
C ALA A 22 -4.79 -20.53 17.46
N GLY A 23 -5.74 -20.71 16.53
CA GLY A 23 -7.07 -20.10 16.59
C GLY A 23 -7.24 -18.84 15.74
N LYS A 24 -6.41 -18.62 14.70
CA LYS A 24 -6.45 -17.45 13.80
C LYS A 24 -7.83 -17.21 13.18
N SER A 25 -8.37 -18.20 12.47
CA SER A 25 -9.68 -18.09 11.82
C SER A 25 -10.82 -17.87 12.84
N SER A 26 -10.73 -18.52 14.01
CA SER A 26 -11.70 -18.36 15.10
C SER A 26 -11.65 -16.95 15.69
N LEU A 27 -10.46 -16.39 15.88
CA LEU A 27 -10.28 -15.02 16.37
C LEU A 27 -10.89 -14.01 15.40
N ILE A 28 -10.67 -14.18 14.09
CA ILE A 28 -11.28 -13.31 13.08
C ILE A 28 -12.79 -13.36 13.23
N ASN A 29 -13.39 -14.56 13.23
CA ASN A 29 -14.85 -14.69 13.35
C ASN A 29 -15.37 -14.02 14.63
N ALA A 30 -14.69 -14.19 15.76
CA ALA A 30 -15.05 -13.55 17.03
C ALA A 30 -14.98 -12.01 16.98
N ILE A 31 -13.93 -11.44 16.34
CA ILE A 31 -13.83 -9.98 16.13
C ILE A 31 -14.96 -9.46 15.25
N THR A 32 -15.36 -10.23 14.24
CA THR A 32 -16.36 -9.77 13.26
C THR A 32 -17.79 -9.77 13.76
N GLY A 33 -18.10 -10.49 14.85
CA GLY A 33 -19.48 -10.67 15.32
C GLY A 33 -20.43 -11.28 14.27
N GLN A 34 -19.89 -11.80 13.18
CA GLN A 34 -20.64 -12.47 12.12
C GLN A 34 -20.32 -13.96 12.21
N ASP A 35 -21.36 -14.79 12.35
CA ASP A 35 -21.35 -16.12 11.75
C ASP A 35 -21.31 -15.91 10.24
N THR A 36 -20.12 -15.59 9.70
CA THR A 36 -19.93 -15.66 8.26
C THR A 36 -20.04 -17.13 7.91
N ALA A 37 -21.27 -17.54 7.57
CA ALA A 37 -21.52 -18.62 6.65
C ALA A 37 -20.47 -18.53 5.55
N LEU A 38 -19.80 -19.66 5.32
CA LEU A 38 -18.89 -19.89 4.22
C LEU A 38 -19.31 -19.10 2.99
N VAL A 39 -18.55 -18.06 2.67
CA VAL A 39 -18.39 -17.63 1.28
C VAL A 39 -16.90 -17.71 0.96
N SER A 40 -16.43 -18.95 1.05
CA SER A 40 -15.56 -19.60 0.09
C SER A 40 -15.63 -21.08 0.43
N ASP A 41 -16.46 -21.82 -0.30
CA ASP A 41 -16.60 -23.27 -0.19
C ASP A 41 -15.28 -23.97 -0.53
N THR A 42 -14.49 -24.31 0.49
CA THR A 42 -13.89 -25.64 0.70
C THR A 42 -13.04 -25.62 1.99
N PRO A 43 -13.49 -26.29 3.06
CA PRO A 43 -12.61 -26.67 4.16
C PRO A 43 -11.57 -27.65 3.60
N GLY A 44 -10.29 -27.27 3.54
CA GLY A 44 -9.24 -28.24 3.17
C GLY A 44 -8.00 -27.79 2.41
N THR A 45 -7.61 -26.50 2.32
CA THR A 45 -6.27 -26.14 1.81
C THR A 45 -5.69 -24.89 2.51
N THR A 46 -5.17 -25.04 3.73
CA THR A 46 -4.48 -23.98 4.49
C THR A 46 -3.09 -23.65 3.92
N THR A 47 -3.00 -23.34 2.62
CA THR A 47 -1.76 -22.98 1.93
C THR A 47 -1.72 -21.56 1.37
N ASP A 48 -2.87 -20.91 1.15
CA ASP A 48 -2.96 -19.54 0.63
C ASP A 48 -3.67 -18.60 1.62
N PRO A 49 -3.21 -17.34 1.79
CA PRO A 49 -3.85 -16.39 2.70
C PRO A 49 -5.30 -16.08 2.31
N VAL A 50 -6.20 -16.06 3.29
CA VAL A 50 -7.62 -15.75 3.08
C VAL A 50 -7.90 -14.30 3.46
N TYR A 51 -8.51 -13.55 2.54
CA TYR A 51 -8.80 -12.12 2.71
C TYR A 51 -10.29 -11.91 3.04
N LYS A 52 -10.58 -11.42 4.24
CA LYS A 52 -11.94 -11.07 4.68
C LYS A 52 -12.10 -9.56 4.78
N SER A 53 -12.93 -8.99 3.93
CA SER A 53 -13.19 -7.55 3.88
C SER A 53 -14.42 -7.17 4.69
N MET A 54 -14.33 -6.11 5.49
CA MET A 54 -15.41 -5.70 6.39
C MET A 54 -15.22 -4.27 6.94
N GLU A 55 -16.17 -3.82 7.74
CA GLU A 55 -16.07 -2.60 8.54
C GLU A 55 -15.70 -2.98 9.98
N LEU A 56 -14.63 -2.41 10.51
CA LEU A 56 -14.30 -2.50 11.94
C LEU A 56 -14.85 -1.27 12.63
N HIS A 57 -15.82 -1.46 13.53
CA HIS A 57 -16.45 -0.34 14.25
C HIS A 57 -15.39 0.50 14.97
N GLY A 58 -15.36 1.78 14.63
CA GLY A 58 -14.39 2.74 15.16
C GLY A 58 -13.13 2.90 14.30
N ALA A 59 -12.77 1.99 13.40
CA ALA A 59 -11.63 2.12 12.49
C ALA A 59 -12.02 2.29 11.02
N GLY A 60 -13.24 1.88 10.63
CA GLY A 60 -13.73 1.96 9.26
C GLY A 60 -13.37 0.70 8.44
N PRO A 61 -13.16 0.82 7.11
CA PRO A 61 -13.03 -0.33 6.22
C PRO A 61 -11.67 -1.01 6.36
N VAL A 62 -11.68 -2.30 6.69
CA VAL A 62 -10.48 -3.12 6.89
C VAL A 62 -10.51 -4.43 6.10
N VAL A 63 -9.36 -5.06 5.96
CA VAL A 63 -9.20 -6.42 5.45
C VAL A 63 -8.43 -7.23 6.48
N PHE A 64 -9.06 -8.25 7.05
CA PHE A 64 -8.35 -9.27 7.82
C PHE A 64 -7.72 -10.28 6.87
N ILE A 65 -6.45 -10.59 7.09
CA ILE A 65 -5.70 -11.58 6.33
C ILE A 65 -5.42 -12.75 7.26
N ASP A 66 -6.12 -13.87 7.04
CA ASP A 66 -5.84 -15.13 7.73
C ASP A 66 -4.63 -15.80 7.06
N THR A 67 -3.50 -15.86 7.77
CA THR A 67 -2.26 -16.37 7.18
C THR A 67 -2.11 -17.88 7.37
N PRO A 68 -1.33 -18.56 6.53
CA PRO A 68 -0.82 -19.89 6.87
C PRO A 68 -0.08 -19.88 8.23
N GLY A 69 0.03 -21.04 8.87
CA GLY A 69 0.77 -21.18 10.12
C GLY A 69 2.26 -20.85 9.95
N ILE A 70 2.83 -20.16 10.93
CA ILE A 70 4.25 -19.73 10.90
C ILE A 70 5.24 -20.89 11.12
N ASP A 71 4.74 -22.00 11.65
CA ASP A 71 5.42 -23.27 11.93
C ASP A 71 5.31 -24.28 10.77
N ASP A 72 4.85 -23.86 9.59
CA ASP A 72 4.70 -24.73 8.41
C ASP A 72 6.05 -25.09 7.77
N ILE A 73 6.78 -25.99 8.43
CA ILE A 73 8.11 -26.47 8.05
C ILE A 73 7.98 -27.76 7.24
N GLY A 74 8.54 -27.78 6.04
CA GLY A 74 8.52 -28.89 5.09
C GLY A 74 9.16 -28.46 3.76
N ASP A 75 9.39 -29.41 2.85
CA ASP A 75 10.44 -29.44 1.80
C ASP A 75 10.50 -28.31 0.73
N LEU A 76 9.79 -27.18 0.92
CA LEU A 76 9.77 -26.02 0.03
C LEU A 76 10.26 -24.74 0.73
N GLY A 77 11.37 -24.81 1.47
CA GLY A 77 11.87 -23.73 2.34
C GLY A 77 11.99 -22.34 1.67
N ARG A 78 12.42 -22.26 0.40
CA ARG A 78 12.51 -20.99 -0.35
C ARG A 78 11.14 -20.45 -0.79
N ALA A 79 10.24 -21.32 -1.27
CA ALA A 79 8.91 -20.91 -1.68
C ALA A 79 8.03 -20.48 -0.47
N ARG A 80 8.38 -20.93 0.74
CA ARG A 80 7.64 -20.67 1.99
C ARG A 80 8.05 -19.39 2.69
N ALA A 81 9.36 -19.10 2.78
CA ALA A 81 9.85 -17.80 3.22
C ALA A 81 9.22 -16.66 2.40
N ASN A 82 9.17 -16.84 1.07
CA ASN A 82 8.51 -15.88 0.16
C ASN A 82 7.02 -15.68 0.46
N ARG A 83 6.28 -16.68 0.98
CA ARG A 83 4.82 -16.56 1.24
C ARG A 83 4.48 -15.77 2.50
N ALA A 84 5.19 -16.01 3.61
CA ALA A 84 5.03 -15.19 4.81
C ALA A 84 5.45 -13.74 4.52
N LEU A 85 6.56 -13.55 3.81
CA LEU A 85 7.03 -12.24 3.34
C LEU A 85 5.99 -11.53 2.46
N ARG A 86 5.26 -12.26 1.59
CA ARG A 86 4.20 -11.68 0.76
C ARG A 86 3.04 -11.10 1.56
N VAL A 87 2.70 -11.68 2.72
CA VAL A 87 1.65 -11.10 3.59
C VAL A 87 2.23 -9.98 4.44
N LEU A 88 3.45 -10.16 4.97
CA LEU A 88 4.14 -9.12 5.74
C LEU A 88 4.26 -7.82 4.94
N GLY A 89 4.67 -7.89 3.67
CA GLY A 89 4.84 -6.71 2.81
C GLY A 89 3.56 -5.94 2.51
N ARG A 90 2.37 -6.48 2.81
CA ARG A 90 1.08 -5.77 2.65
C ARG A 90 0.38 -5.50 3.98
N THR A 91 0.94 -5.94 5.09
CA THR A 91 0.31 -5.83 6.42
C THR A 91 0.56 -4.44 7.00
N ASP A 92 -0.52 -3.75 7.33
CA ASP A 92 -0.50 -2.45 7.99
C ASP A 92 -0.50 -2.59 9.52
N VAL A 93 -1.23 -3.57 10.07
CA VAL A 93 -1.19 -3.96 11.50
C VAL A 93 -1.12 -5.48 11.61
N ALA A 94 -0.28 -6.01 12.50
CA ALA A 94 -0.20 -7.44 12.75
C ALA A 94 -0.82 -7.81 14.11
N VAL A 95 -1.58 -8.90 14.13
CA VAL A 95 -1.98 -9.62 15.35
C VAL A 95 -1.21 -10.92 15.40
N LEU A 96 -0.34 -11.08 16.40
CA LEU A 96 0.41 -12.32 16.64
C LEU A 96 -0.31 -13.15 17.70
N ILE A 97 -0.85 -14.30 17.31
CA ILE A 97 -1.51 -15.24 18.22
C ILE A 97 -0.50 -16.27 18.72
N VAL A 98 -0.37 -16.34 20.03
CA VAL A 98 0.41 -17.35 20.75
C VAL A 98 -0.54 -18.40 21.33
N ASP A 99 -0.25 -19.67 21.06
CA ASP A 99 -0.97 -20.78 21.70
C ASP A 99 -0.41 -20.97 23.13
N PRO A 100 -1.24 -20.89 24.19
CA PRO A 100 -0.78 -20.97 25.57
C PRO A 100 -0.11 -22.31 25.90
N MET A 101 -0.41 -23.39 25.17
CA MET A 101 0.23 -24.69 25.38
C MET A 101 1.63 -24.77 24.79
N GLN A 102 1.84 -24.04 23.69
CA GLN A 102 3.12 -24.05 22.97
C GLN A 102 4.06 -22.93 23.41
N GLY A 103 3.52 -21.89 24.04
CA GLY A 103 4.27 -20.71 24.44
C GLY A 103 4.78 -19.90 23.26
N PHE A 104 5.58 -18.89 23.57
CA PHE A 104 6.29 -18.09 22.58
C PHE A 104 7.67 -18.72 22.37
N GLY A 105 8.13 -18.78 21.12
CA GLY A 105 9.38 -19.46 20.77
C GLY A 105 9.98 -18.95 19.47
N GLU A 106 10.91 -19.70 18.90
CA GLU A 106 11.68 -19.29 17.72
C GLU A 106 10.81 -18.83 16.52
N PRO A 107 9.70 -19.52 16.15
CA PRO A 107 8.85 -19.06 15.04
C PRO A 107 8.21 -17.69 15.30
N GLU A 108 7.70 -17.47 16.52
CA GLU A 108 7.09 -16.20 16.94
C GLU A 108 8.14 -15.09 17.02
N GLU A 109 9.30 -15.39 17.59
CA GLU A 109 10.40 -14.44 17.72
C GLU A 109 10.87 -13.95 16.35
N ASN A 110 11.14 -14.87 15.42
CA ASN A 110 11.59 -14.53 14.07
C ASN A 110 10.54 -13.67 13.32
N LEU A 111 9.26 -14.03 13.43
CA LEU A 111 8.18 -13.25 12.85
C LEU A 111 8.09 -11.85 13.47
N LEU A 112 8.16 -11.75 14.80
CA LEU A 112 8.09 -10.49 15.52
C LEU A 112 9.24 -9.57 15.12
N ARG A 113 10.47 -10.09 15.04
CA ARG A 113 11.64 -9.33 14.55
C ARG A 113 11.43 -8.84 13.12
N GLN A 114 10.86 -9.65 12.24
CA GLN A 114 10.55 -9.25 10.87
C GLN A 114 9.46 -8.17 10.79
N LEU A 115 8.45 -8.21 11.65
CA LEU A 115 7.43 -7.16 11.73
C LEU A 115 8.02 -5.85 12.23
N LEU A 116 8.82 -5.91 13.30
CA LEU A 116 9.49 -4.75 13.89
C LEU A 116 10.51 -4.11 12.93
N SER A 117 11.30 -4.92 12.22
CA SER A 117 12.28 -4.41 11.24
C SER A 117 11.63 -3.69 10.05
N ARG A 118 10.32 -3.83 9.88
CA ARG A 118 9.52 -3.17 8.84
C ARG A 118 8.69 -2.03 9.41
N SER A 119 8.74 -1.77 10.70
CA SER A 119 7.83 -0.84 11.37
C SER A 119 6.34 -1.20 11.23
N VAL A 120 5.99 -2.49 11.24
CA VAL A 120 4.58 -2.91 11.37
C VAL A 120 4.20 -2.86 12.85
N PRO A 121 3.17 -2.11 13.27
CA PRO A 121 2.61 -2.21 14.62
C PRO A 121 2.12 -3.63 14.92
N VAL A 122 2.51 -4.18 16.07
CA VAL A 122 2.19 -5.56 16.46
C VAL A 122 1.40 -5.59 17.75
N VAL A 123 0.30 -6.34 17.72
CA VAL A 123 -0.53 -6.67 18.86
C VAL A 123 -0.37 -8.17 19.12
N THR A 124 0.20 -8.56 20.26
CA THR A 124 0.32 -9.99 20.59
C THR A 124 -0.87 -10.42 21.43
N VAL A 125 -1.42 -11.59 21.17
CA VAL A 125 -2.53 -12.15 21.94
C VAL A 125 -2.23 -13.59 22.31
N VAL A 126 -2.54 -13.97 23.55
CA VAL A 126 -2.49 -15.36 23.98
C VAL A 126 -3.90 -15.93 23.82
N GLY A 127 -4.05 -16.93 22.96
CA GLY A 127 -5.35 -17.49 22.61
C GLY A 127 -5.92 -18.45 23.67
N LYS A 128 -7.15 -18.92 23.44
CA LYS A 128 -7.82 -20.00 24.20
C LYS A 128 -7.90 -19.73 25.70
N GLN A 129 -8.18 -18.48 26.09
CA GLN A 129 -8.23 -18.04 27.50
C GLN A 129 -9.23 -18.84 28.36
N ASP A 130 -10.29 -19.35 27.75
CA ASP A 130 -11.26 -20.23 28.39
C ASP A 130 -10.67 -21.54 28.93
N GLY A 131 -9.53 -21.98 28.38
CA GLY A 131 -8.85 -23.22 28.77
C GLY A 131 -7.56 -23.01 29.58
N TRP A 132 -7.27 -21.79 30.05
CA TRP A 132 -6.04 -21.53 30.78
C TRP A 132 -6.06 -22.18 32.17
N VAL A 133 -5.11 -23.10 32.39
CA VAL A 133 -4.93 -23.76 33.70
C VAL A 133 -4.04 -22.91 34.64
N ARG A 134 -3.18 -22.05 34.08
CA ARG A 134 -2.29 -21.14 34.82
C ARG A 134 -2.36 -19.73 34.23
N ALA A 135 -2.59 -18.73 35.07
CA ALA A 135 -2.55 -17.32 34.66
C ALA A 135 -1.13 -16.84 34.28
N SER A 136 -0.09 -17.56 34.71
CA SER A 136 1.31 -17.21 34.45
C SER A 136 1.69 -17.28 32.96
N CYS A 137 0.93 -17.99 32.12
CA CYS A 137 1.25 -18.11 30.69
C CYS A 137 1.27 -16.74 29.99
N LEU A 138 0.41 -15.81 30.41
CA LEU A 138 0.41 -14.45 29.86
C LEU A 138 1.64 -13.67 30.32
N GLU A 139 2.10 -13.86 31.56
CA GLU A 139 3.29 -13.21 32.12
C GLU A 139 4.58 -13.72 31.46
N ASP A 140 4.67 -15.02 31.21
CA ASP A 140 5.77 -15.68 30.53
C ASP A 140 5.92 -15.12 29.10
N VAL A 141 4.84 -15.16 28.32
CA VAL A 141 4.81 -14.62 26.94
C VAL A 141 5.08 -13.11 26.92
N THR A 142 4.56 -12.36 27.91
CA THR A 142 4.82 -10.92 28.03
C THR A 142 6.31 -10.64 28.21
N SER A 143 6.99 -11.41 29.05
CA SER A 143 8.41 -11.24 29.33
C SER A 143 9.27 -11.49 28.10
N GLU A 144 8.95 -12.53 27.32
CA GLU A 144 9.64 -12.90 26.09
C GLU A 144 9.42 -11.88 24.97
N VAL A 145 8.17 -11.46 24.73
CA VAL A 145 7.87 -10.41 23.73
C VAL A 145 8.61 -9.12 24.08
N GLN A 146 8.61 -8.71 25.35
CA GLN A 146 9.36 -7.54 25.79
C GLN A 146 10.87 -7.67 25.57
N ALA A 147 11.44 -8.87 25.70
CA ALA A 147 12.85 -9.12 25.41
C ALA A 147 13.16 -8.88 23.93
N VAL A 148 12.33 -9.41 23.01
CA VAL A 148 12.50 -9.19 21.57
C VAL A 148 12.41 -7.71 21.21
N PHE A 149 11.47 -6.97 21.80
CA PHE A 149 11.36 -5.52 21.61
C PHE A 149 12.60 -4.77 22.10
N ARG A 150 13.18 -5.15 23.26
CA ARG A 150 14.41 -4.55 23.80
C ARG A 150 15.62 -4.84 22.91
N GLU A 151 15.74 -6.06 22.41
CA GLU A 151 16.89 -6.51 21.62
C GLU A 151 16.88 -6.02 20.17
N SER A 152 15.71 -5.77 19.61
CA SER A 152 15.57 -5.37 18.20
C SER A 152 16.10 -3.96 17.88
N GLY A 153 16.65 -3.23 18.86
CA GLY A 153 17.32 -1.94 18.63
C GLY A 153 16.39 -0.83 18.10
N VAL A 154 15.08 -1.06 18.08
CA VAL A 154 14.05 -0.04 17.87
C VAL A 154 14.13 0.88 19.10
N GLY A 155 14.58 2.12 18.91
CA GLY A 155 15.24 2.99 19.90
C GLY A 155 14.44 3.47 21.12
N SER A 156 15.07 4.38 21.88
CA SER A 156 14.73 4.84 23.24
C SER A 156 13.25 5.13 23.51
N PHE A 157 12.74 4.60 24.61
CA PHE A 157 11.40 4.89 25.14
C PHE A 157 11.26 6.38 25.53
N GLN A 158 10.40 7.14 24.86
CA GLN A 158 9.92 8.41 25.42
C GLN A 158 8.66 8.17 26.26
N LYS A 159 8.68 8.64 27.52
CA LYS A 159 7.46 8.83 28.30
C LYS A 159 6.62 9.88 27.60
N THR A 160 5.43 9.53 27.13
CA THR A 160 4.43 10.56 26.90
C THR A 160 3.88 11.00 28.26
N GLY A 161 3.43 12.24 28.40
CA GLY A 161 2.90 12.81 29.65
C GLY A 161 1.61 12.17 30.18
N LYS A 162 1.26 10.95 29.75
CA LYS A 162 0.10 10.16 30.20
C LYS A 162 0.60 8.88 30.89
N PRO A 163 0.13 8.55 32.11
CA PRO A 163 0.57 7.36 32.82
C PRO A 163 0.30 6.08 32.02
N GLY A 164 1.31 5.22 31.85
CA GLY A 164 1.17 3.87 31.25
C GLY A 164 1.45 3.74 29.76
N TYR A 165 1.83 4.82 29.05
CA TYR A 165 2.13 4.77 27.60
C TYR A 165 3.64 4.86 27.34
N LYS A 166 4.16 3.97 26.49
CA LYS A 166 5.53 4.04 25.95
C LYS A 166 5.49 3.92 24.42
N GLN A 167 6.00 4.92 23.73
CA GLN A 167 6.23 4.90 22.29
C GLN A 167 7.67 4.45 22.02
N VAL A 168 7.86 3.60 21.00
CA VAL A 168 9.18 3.14 20.56
C VAL A 168 9.51 3.85 19.25
N ILE A 169 10.62 4.57 19.19
CA ILE A 169 11.04 5.29 17.98
C ILE A 169 11.98 4.38 17.20
N ALA A 170 11.57 3.88 16.05
CA ALA A 170 12.42 3.11 15.15
C ALA A 170 13.59 3.95 14.64
N SER A 171 14.66 3.30 14.19
CA SER A 171 15.92 3.93 13.75
C SER A 171 15.76 4.91 12.57
N GLY A 172 14.58 4.95 11.94
CA GLY A 172 14.17 5.88 10.88
C GLY A 172 13.22 7.01 11.31
N GLY A 173 12.95 7.19 12.62
CA GLY A 173 12.06 8.22 13.14
C GLY A 173 10.58 7.85 13.21
N GLU A 174 10.19 6.67 12.73
CA GLU A 174 8.82 6.14 12.81
C GLU A 174 8.49 5.67 14.24
N THR A 175 7.30 6.02 14.73
CA THR A 175 6.85 5.63 16.07
C THR A 175 6.04 4.35 16.01
N ILE A 176 6.51 3.30 16.69
CA ILE A 176 5.81 2.03 16.83
C ILE A 176 5.24 1.95 18.25
N SER A 177 4.01 1.46 18.37
CA SER A 177 3.46 1.06 19.67
C SER A 177 4.38 0.06 20.40
N GLY A 178 4.63 0.30 21.68
CA GLY A 178 5.30 -0.69 22.54
C GLY A 178 4.52 -2.02 22.62
N PRO A 179 5.14 -3.06 23.19
CA PRO A 179 4.53 -4.39 23.24
C PRO A 179 3.18 -4.32 23.95
N TRP A 180 2.13 -4.73 23.25
CA TRP A 180 0.80 -4.89 23.82
C TRP A 180 0.41 -6.36 23.78
N LEU A 181 -0.03 -6.87 24.92
CA LEU A 181 -0.41 -8.27 25.11
C LEU A 181 -1.72 -8.37 25.86
N CYS A 182 -2.61 -9.26 25.41
CA CYS A 182 -3.80 -9.65 26.16
C CYS A 182 -4.12 -11.13 26.00
N GLY A 183 -4.89 -11.67 26.94
CA GLY A 183 -5.56 -12.96 26.76
C GLY A 183 -6.83 -12.80 25.94
N VAL A 184 -7.10 -13.74 25.04
CA VAL A 184 -8.35 -13.78 24.28
C VAL A 184 -8.96 -15.18 24.25
N SER A 185 -10.29 -15.23 24.26
CA SER A 185 -11.06 -16.45 23.98
C SER A 185 -12.06 -16.16 22.86
N ALA A 186 -11.89 -16.83 21.72
CA ALA A 186 -12.86 -16.77 20.64
C ALA A 186 -14.18 -17.48 20.98
N VAL A 187 -14.19 -18.35 22.00
CA VAL A 187 -15.37 -19.11 22.45
C VAL A 187 -16.24 -18.25 23.37
N THR A 188 -15.64 -17.62 24.38
CA THR A 188 -16.38 -16.84 25.39
C THR A 188 -16.48 -15.36 25.02
N GLY A 189 -15.68 -14.88 24.06
CA GLY A 189 -15.57 -13.47 23.71
C GLY A 189 -14.67 -12.66 24.65
N GLN A 190 -14.09 -13.28 25.68
CA GLN A 190 -13.18 -12.60 26.60
C GLN A 190 -11.98 -12.00 25.85
N GLY A 191 -11.62 -10.76 26.18
CA GLY A 191 -10.49 -10.03 25.58
C GLY A 191 -10.72 -9.47 24.16
N ILE A 192 -11.79 -9.87 23.46
CA ILE A 192 -12.05 -9.45 22.07
C ILE A 192 -12.34 -7.94 21.98
N SER A 193 -13.12 -7.39 22.91
CA SER A 193 -13.41 -5.95 22.94
C SER A 193 -12.14 -5.11 23.19
N GLU A 194 -11.25 -5.60 24.06
CA GLU A 194 -9.98 -4.95 24.36
C GLU A 194 -9.04 -4.97 23.13
N LEU A 195 -8.94 -6.12 22.47
CA LEU A 195 -8.21 -6.29 21.22
C LEU A 195 -8.73 -5.34 20.12
N THR A 196 -10.04 -5.33 19.88
CA THR A 196 -10.65 -4.47 18.87
C THR A 196 -10.43 -2.99 19.19
N SER A 197 -10.60 -2.58 20.45
CA SER A 197 -10.31 -1.21 20.89
C SER A 197 -8.84 -0.83 20.64
N ARG A 198 -7.91 -1.74 20.93
CA ARG A 198 -6.48 -1.54 20.69
C ARG A 198 -6.17 -1.40 19.21
N LEU A 199 -6.72 -2.27 18.36
CA LEU A 199 -6.57 -2.19 16.90
C LEU A 199 -7.11 -0.87 16.37
N CYS A 200 -8.31 -0.45 16.78
CA CYS A 200 -8.89 0.83 16.38
C CYS A 200 -8.01 2.01 16.80
N LYS A 201 -7.41 1.95 18.00
CA LYS A 201 -6.48 2.97 18.47
C LYS A 201 -5.21 3.03 17.64
N ILE A 202 -4.59 1.89 17.32
CA ILE A 202 -3.40 1.83 16.45
C ILE A 202 -3.74 2.40 15.07
N ILE A 203 -4.87 2.00 14.49
CA ILE A 203 -5.28 2.47 13.17
C ILE A 203 -5.47 4.00 13.15
N LYS A 204 -6.04 4.58 14.20
CA LYS A 204 -6.21 6.04 14.30
C LYS A 204 -4.91 6.78 14.60
N ASP A 205 -4.21 6.35 15.63
CA ASP A 205 -3.09 7.09 16.21
C ASP A 205 -1.77 6.86 15.43
N GLU A 206 -1.61 5.69 14.81
CA GLU A 206 -0.37 5.30 14.13
C GLU A 206 -0.54 5.19 12.60
N LEU A 207 -1.76 4.90 12.10
CA LEU A 207 -2.00 4.75 10.65
C LEU A 207 -2.85 5.87 10.03
N GLY A 208 -3.42 6.77 10.83
CA GLY A 208 -4.39 7.79 10.36
C GLY A 208 -3.85 8.72 9.27
N ASP A 209 -2.54 8.98 9.29
CA ASP A 209 -1.85 9.91 8.39
C ASP A 209 -0.89 9.19 7.40
N MET A 210 -1.01 7.86 7.24
CA MET A 210 -0.03 7.08 6.46
C MET A 210 -0.11 7.26 4.94
N GLU A 211 -1.29 7.59 4.42
CA GLU A 211 -1.47 7.90 3.01
C GLU A 211 -1.41 9.43 2.84
N PRO A 212 -0.40 9.97 2.11
CA PRO A 212 -0.40 11.38 1.77
C PRO A 212 -1.70 11.74 1.07
N ALA A 213 -2.20 12.97 1.25
CA ALA A 213 -3.34 13.44 0.47
C ALA A 213 -3.06 13.27 -1.03
N ILE A 214 -4.12 13.05 -1.80
CA ILE A 214 -3.96 12.80 -3.24
C ILE A 214 -3.47 14.07 -3.91
N ALA A 215 -4.17 15.18 -3.67
CA ALA A 215 -3.85 16.52 -4.17
C ALA A 215 -4.13 17.63 -3.16
N GLY A 216 -4.98 17.41 -2.15
CA GLY A 216 -5.47 18.46 -1.24
C GLY A 216 -4.38 19.16 -0.45
N ASP A 217 -3.31 18.46 -0.10
CA ASP A 217 -2.14 19.03 0.61
C ASP A 217 -1.20 19.85 -0.30
N LEU A 218 -1.52 20.00 -1.58
CA LEU A 218 -0.81 20.87 -2.53
C LEU A 218 -1.47 22.25 -2.66
N LEU A 219 -2.57 22.49 -1.93
CA LEU A 219 -3.54 23.56 -2.21
C LEU A 219 -3.93 24.29 -0.92
N GLU A 220 -4.51 25.47 -1.09
CA GLU A 220 -5.12 26.26 -0.02
C GLU A 220 -6.66 26.16 -0.05
N PRO A 221 -7.35 26.25 1.10
CA PRO A 221 -8.81 26.30 1.14
C PRO A 221 -9.40 27.35 0.19
N GLY A 222 -10.37 26.94 -0.63
CA GLY A 222 -10.99 27.78 -1.66
C GLY A 222 -10.32 27.72 -3.04
N ASP A 223 -9.16 27.06 -3.17
CA ASP A 223 -8.50 26.88 -4.47
C ASP A 223 -9.39 26.13 -5.46
N THR A 224 -9.31 26.53 -6.74
CA THR A 224 -10.05 25.86 -7.82
C THR A 224 -9.13 24.92 -8.59
N VAL A 225 -9.52 23.65 -8.69
CA VAL A 225 -8.77 22.59 -9.35
C VAL A 225 -9.55 22.02 -10.51
N PHE A 226 -8.93 21.97 -11.69
CA PHE A 226 -9.55 21.38 -12.87
C PHE A 226 -9.13 19.92 -13.04
N LEU A 227 -10.13 19.03 -13.18
CA LEU A 227 -9.95 17.62 -13.47
C LEU A 227 -10.35 17.36 -14.92
N VAL A 228 -9.36 17.20 -15.80
CA VAL A 228 -9.56 17.05 -17.24
C VAL A 228 -9.48 15.59 -17.65
N VAL A 229 -10.58 15.07 -18.19
CA VAL A 229 -10.70 13.64 -18.51
C VAL A 229 -11.14 13.42 -19.96
N PRO A 230 -10.69 12.33 -20.63
CA PRO A 230 -11.20 11.98 -21.94
C PRO A 230 -12.66 11.52 -21.89
N LEU A 231 -13.31 11.41 -23.05
CA LEU A 231 -14.56 10.66 -23.20
C LEU A 231 -14.24 9.17 -23.00
N ASP A 232 -14.39 8.72 -21.76
CA ASP A 232 -13.99 7.37 -21.37
C ASP A 232 -15.07 6.35 -21.77
N LEU A 233 -14.88 5.69 -22.92
CA LEU A 233 -15.74 4.59 -23.38
C LEU A 233 -15.66 3.38 -22.43
N GLN A 234 -14.63 3.29 -21.60
CA GLN A 234 -14.38 2.16 -20.70
C GLN A 234 -14.96 2.38 -19.29
N ALA A 235 -15.35 3.61 -18.95
CA ALA A 235 -16.03 3.89 -17.69
C ALA A 235 -17.46 3.31 -17.71
N PRO A 236 -17.89 2.58 -16.67
CA PRO A 236 -19.24 2.04 -16.61
C PRO A 236 -20.27 3.17 -16.67
N LYS A 237 -21.30 3.02 -17.52
CA LYS A 237 -22.34 4.03 -17.72
C LYS A 237 -22.85 4.58 -16.38
N GLY A 238 -22.81 5.91 -16.24
CA GLY A 238 -23.28 6.62 -15.04
C GLY A 238 -22.33 6.60 -13.85
N ARG A 239 -21.05 6.27 -14.03
CA ARG A 239 -20.04 6.26 -12.95
C ARG A 239 -18.71 6.84 -13.40
N LEU A 240 -18.04 7.55 -12.50
CA LEU A 240 -16.64 7.94 -12.62
C LEU A 240 -15.73 6.77 -12.22
N ILE A 241 -14.51 6.74 -12.75
CA ILE A 241 -13.50 5.78 -12.30
C ILE A 241 -13.00 6.18 -10.91
N LEU A 242 -12.50 5.20 -10.17
CA LEU A 242 -12.12 5.39 -8.77
C LEU A 242 -11.10 6.52 -8.53
N PRO A 243 -10.01 6.66 -9.33
CA PRO A 243 -9.06 7.77 -9.14
C PRO A 243 -9.72 9.15 -9.20
N GLN A 244 -10.70 9.34 -10.09
CA GLN A 244 -11.44 10.61 -10.21
C GLN A 244 -12.30 10.86 -8.97
N VAL A 245 -13.05 9.85 -8.51
CA VAL A 245 -13.90 9.98 -7.30
C VAL A 245 -13.06 10.29 -6.07
N GLN A 246 -11.94 9.58 -5.89
CA GLN A 246 -11.06 9.78 -4.74
C GLN A 246 -10.42 11.17 -4.77
N THR A 247 -9.95 11.63 -5.93
CA THR A 247 -9.36 12.97 -6.07
C THR A 247 -10.38 14.06 -5.78
N ILE A 248 -11.62 13.94 -6.30
CA ILE A 248 -12.69 14.90 -5.99
C ILE A 248 -12.98 14.91 -4.49
N ARG A 249 -13.06 13.74 -3.85
CA ARG A 249 -13.33 13.65 -2.41
C ARG A 249 -12.21 14.29 -1.59
N ASP A 250 -10.95 14.00 -1.92
CA ASP A 250 -9.77 14.56 -1.27
C ASP A 250 -9.73 16.09 -1.37
N LEU A 251 -10.01 16.65 -2.54
CA LEU A 251 -10.12 18.09 -2.74
C LEU A 251 -11.24 18.72 -1.89
N LEU A 252 -12.41 18.10 -1.84
CA LEU A 252 -13.52 18.59 -1.01
C LEU A 252 -13.23 18.50 0.49
N ASP A 253 -12.47 17.50 0.93
CA ASP A 253 -12.04 17.37 2.33
C ASP A 253 -11.01 18.42 2.75
N HIS A 254 -10.36 19.07 1.77
CA HIS A 254 -9.45 20.20 1.96
C HIS A 254 -10.09 21.54 1.57
N ASP A 255 -11.44 21.62 1.57
CA ASP A 255 -12.19 22.84 1.27
C ASP A 255 -11.88 23.47 -0.11
N CYS A 256 -11.42 22.67 -1.08
CA CYS A 256 -11.14 23.10 -2.45
C CYS A 256 -12.36 22.94 -3.37
N VAL A 257 -12.35 23.65 -4.49
CA VAL A 257 -13.37 23.57 -5.54
C VAL A 257 -12.89 22.67 -6.68
N ALA A 258 -13.51 21.52 -6.85
CA ALA A 258 -13.23 20.61 -7.96
C ALA A 258 -14.13 20.91 -9.18
N VAL A 259 -13.52 21.24 -10.33
CA VAL A 259 -14.20 21.44 -11.61
C VAL A 259 -13.80 20.32 -12.56
N MET A 260 -14.75 19.52 -13.02
CA MET A 260 -14.47 18.42 -13.94
C MET A 260 -14.90 18.78 -15.37
N ALA A 261 -13.99 18.62 -16.32
CA ALA A 261 -14.23 18.93 -17.73
C ALA A 261 -13.75 17.79 -18.64
N LYS A 262 -14.42 17.63 -19.77
CA LYS A 262 -13.89 16.78 -20.85
C LYS A 262 -12.75 17.51 -21.54
N THR A 263 -11.82 16.77 -22.13
CA THR A 263 -10.72 17.36 -22.92
C THR A 263 -11.22 18.35 -23.97
N ALA A 264 -12.28 18.00 -24.71
CA ALA A 264 -12.87 18.87 -25.75
C ALA A 264 -13.47 20.17 -25.20
N ASP A 265 -13.96 20.16 -23.95
CA ASP A 265 -14.62 21.31 -23.31
C ASP A 265 -13.63 22.13 -22.46
N PHE A 266 -12.41 21.63 -22.26
CA PHE A 266 -11.45 22.19 -21.30
C PHE A 266 -11.05 23.62 -21.64
N ALA A 267 -10.72 23.90 -22.90
CA ALA A 267 -10.32 25.25 -23.33
C ALA A 267 -11.44 26.29 -23.07
N GLY A 268 -12.69 25.94 -23.37
CA GLY A 268 -13.85 26.79 -23.10
C GLY A 268 -14.13 26.95 -21.60
N ALA A 269 -14.01 25.86 -20.83
CA ALA A 269 -14.18 25.90 -19.39
C ALA A 269 -13.11 26.77 -18.70
N LEU A 270 -11.86 26.73 -19.17
CA LEU A 270 -10.79 27.59 -18.69
C LEU A 270 -11.05 29.07 -19.01
N GLN A 271 -11.51 29.38 -20.23
CA GLN A 271 -11.86 30.75 -20.64
C GLN A 271 -13.06 31.32 -19.86
N ASN A 272 -14.01 30.47 -19.49
CA ASN A 272 -15.19 30.87 -18.71
C ASN A 272 -14.89 30.99 -17.20
N SER A 273 -13.69 30.61 -16.75
CA SER A 273 -13.29 30.76 -15.36
C SER A 273 -12.89 32.21 -15.08
N LYS A 274 -13.42 32.79 -14.01
CA LYS A 274 -13.09 34.16 -13.59
C LYS A 274 -11.64 34.29 -13.11
N HIS A 275 -11.10 33.21 -12.54
CA HIS A 275 -9.74 33.13 -12.00
C HIS A 275 -9.03 31.90 -12.59
N PRO A 276 -7.70 31.97 -12.81
CA PRO A 276 -6.95 30.79 -13.24
C PRO A 276 -7.03 29.70 -12.16
N PRO A 277 -7.08 28.42 -12.53
CA PRO A 277 -7.05 27.33 -11.57
C PRO A 277 -5.68 27.24 -10.88
N SER A 278 -5.68 26.84 -9.60
CA SER A 278 -4.47 26.65 -8.80
C SER A 278 -3.74 25.35 -9.20
N LEU A 279 -4.47 24.37 -9.75
CA LEU A 279 -3.91 23.13 -10.29
C LEU A 279 -4.81 22.55 -11.39
N VAL A 280 -4.18 21.97 -12.41
CA VAL A 280 -4.86 21.13 -13.41
C VAL A 280 -4.37 19.69 -13.27
N ILE A 281 -5.31 18.75 -13.18
CA ILE A 281 -5.08 17.31 -13.07
C ILE A 281 -5.69 16.65 -14.31
N THR A 282 -4.90 15.89 -15.06
CA THR A 282 -5.38 15.25 -16.30
C THR A 282 -5.12 13.75 -16.38
N ASP A 283 -5.85 13.05 -17.25
CA ASP A 283 -5.54 11.68 -17.61
C ASP A 283 -4.25 11.60 -18.45
N SER A 284 -3.48 10.52 -18.27
CA SER A 284 -2.23 10.33 -19.02
C SER A 284 -2.44 10.21 -20.53
N GLN A 285 -3.64 9.85 -20.99
CA GLN A 285 -3.97 9.73 -22.41
C GLN A 285 -4.09 11.07 -23.12
N VAL A 286 -4.55 12.12 -22.44
CA VAL A 286 -4.80 13.47 -23.01
C VAL A 286 -3.82 14.51 -22.47
N PHE A 287 -2.76 14.06 -21.82
CA PHE A 287 -1.82 14.91 -21.12
C PHE A 287 -1.16 15.95 -22.05
N GLN A 288 -0.68 15.55 -23.23
CA GLN A 288 -0.07 16.49 -24.20
C GLN A 288 -1.06 17.51 -24.78
N GLU A 289 -2.31 17.09 -24.98
CA GLU A 289 -3.36 17.99 -25.49
C GLU A 289 -3.67 19.07 -24.45
N VAL A 290 -3.83 18.68 -23.18
CA VAL A 290 -4.04 19.61 -22.07
C VAL A 290 -2.84 20.53 -21.85
N ASP A 291 -1.62 19.99 -21.92
CA ASP A 291 -0.36 20.74 -21.79
C ASP A 291 -0.24 21.86 -22.83
N THR A 292 -0.73 21.61 -24.05
CA THR A 292 -0.74 22.57 -25.17
C THR A 292 -1.76 23.69 -24.95
N ILE A 293 -2.91 23.38 -24.34
CA ILE A 293 -3.96 24.35 -24.05
C ILE A 293 -3.60 25.24 -22.86
N LEU A 294 -2.87 24.69 -21.88
CA LEU A 294 -2.66 25.32 -20.58
C LEU A 294 -1.43 26.26 -20.55
N PRO A 295 -1.59 27.53 -20.17
CA PRO A 295 -0.48 28.44 -19.90
C PRO A 295 0.62 27.84 -19.02
N ALA A 296 1.89 28.11 -19.33
CA ALA A 296 3.06 27.45 -18.73
C ALA A 296 3.26 27.75 -17.23
N ASP A 297 2.68 28.84 -16.74
CA ASP A 297 2.67 29.25 -15.34
C ASP A 297 1.66 28.47 -14.49
N ILE A 298 0.61 27.92 -15.10
CA ILE A 298 -0.40 27.13 -14.38
C ILE A 298 0.13 25.71 -14.11
N PRO A 299 0.13 25.26 -12.83
CA PRO A 299 0.54 23.92 -12.44
C PRO A 299 -0.28 22.83 -13.13
N LEU A 300 0.41 21.81 -13.64
CA LEU A 300 -0.19 20.67 -14.34
C LEU A 300 0.38 19.37 -13.79
N THR A 301 -0.48 18.40 -13.54
CA THR A 301 -0.07 17.02 -13.22
C THR A 301 -1.12 16.02 -13.71
N SER A 302 -0.93 14.73 -13.44
CA SER A 302 -1.89 13.69 -13.78
C SER A 302 -2.38 12.91 -12.57
N PHE A 303 -3.53 12.25 -12.73
CA PHE A 303 -4.00 11.24 -11.78
C PHE A 303 -2.94 10.17 -11.52
N SER A 304 -2.23 9.73 -12.55
CA SER A 304 -1.21 8.67 -12.41
C SER A 304 -0.03 9.10 -11.52
N ILE A 305 0.37 10.37 -11.57
CA ILE A 305 1.47 10.90 -10.74
C ILE A 305 0.99 11.17 -9.32
N LEU A 306 -0.22 11.74 -9.14
CA LEU A 306 -0.82 11.90 -7.81
C LEU A 306 -0.95 10.55 -7.09
N PHE A 307 -1.41 9.51 -7.79
CA PHE A 307 -1.50 8.17 -7.22
C PHE A 307 -0.14 7.49 -7.04
N ALA A 308 0.89 7.88 -7.79
CA ALA A 308 2.26 7.45 -7.55
C ALA A 308 2.76 7.93 -6.18
N ARG A 309 2.44 9.17 -5.82
CA ARG A 309 2.71 9.76 -4.50
C ARG A 309 1.84 9.16 -3.40
N HIS A 310 0.53 9.13 -3.62
CA HIS A 310 -0.45 8.67 -2.63
C HIS A 310 -0.24 7.20 -2.26
N LYS A 311 0.12 6.32 -3.21
CA LYS A 311 0.37 4.89 -2.95
C LYS A 311 1.84 4.48 -2.83
N GLY A 312 2.78 5.31 -3.26
CA GLY A 312 4.19 4.95 -3.30
C GLY A 312 5.10 6.02 -2.73
N ASP A 313 6.33 6.00 -3.21
CA ASP A 313 7.35 7.00 -2.93
C ASP A 313 7.61 7.78 -4.22
N LEU A 314 7.05 9.00 -4.31
CA LEU A 314 7.22 9.84 -5.49
C LEU A 314 8.70 10.18 -5.75
N HIS A 315 9.51 10.30 -4.70
CA HIS A 315 10.92 10.64 -4.81
C HIS A 315 11.69 9.55 -5.53
N ALA A 316 11.57 8.31 -5.04
CA ALA A 316 12.19 7.15 -5.65
C ALA A 316 11.72 6.97 -7.10
N LEU A 317 10.41 7.11 -7.34
CA LEU A 317 9.82 6.96 -8.68
C LEU A 317 10.26 8.05 -9.67
N ALA A 318 10.44 9.29 -9.20
CA ALA A 318 10.96 10.40 -9.98
C ALA A 318 12.44 10.23 -10.31
N GLN A 319 13.26 9.79 -9.36
CA GLN A 319 14.65 9.45 -9.61
C GLN A 319 14.77 8.32 -10.65
N GLY A 320 13.98 7.26 -10.52
CA GLY A 320 13.94 6.18 -11.51
C GLY A 320 13.49 6.65 -12.89
N ALA A 321 12.56 7.62 -12.97
CA ALA A 321 12.13 8.19 -14.24
C ALA A 321 13.27 8.95 -14.95
N ARG A 322 14.14 9.63 -14.20
CA ARG A 322 15.31 10.34 -14.76
C ARG A 322 16.35 9.38 -15.34
N VAL A 323 16.48 8.17 -14.79
CA VAL A 323 17.36 7.11 -15.32
C VAL A 323 16.95 6.68 -16.73
N LEU A 324 15.67 6.86 -17.13
CA LEU A 324 15.20 6.54 -18.48
C LEU A 324 15.98 7.29 -19.57
N GLY A 325 16.46 8.51 -19.29
CA GLY A 325 17.29 9.28 -20.22
C GLY A 325 18.74 8.81 -20.35
N GLN A 326 19.15 7.83 -19.56
CA GLN A 326 20.48 7.23 -19.61
C GLN A 326 20.46 5.84 -20.26
N LEU A 327 19.28 5.35 -20.66
CA LEU A 327 19.13 4.06 -21.32
C LEU A 327 19.82 4.05 -22.68
N LYS A 328 20.45 2.92 -22.98
CA LYS A 328 21.09 2.63 -24.26
C LYS A 328 20.44 1.41 -24.90
N PRO A 329 20.53 1.26 -26.23
CA PRO A 329 20.09 0.03 -26.88
C PRO A 329 20.70 -1.20 -26.19
N ARG A 330 19.88 -2.25 -26.01
CA ARG A 330 20.19 -3.49 -25.27
C ARG A 330 20.28 -3.38 -23.75
N ASP A 331 20.01 -2.22 -23.14
CA ASP A 331 19.82 -2.18 -21.69
C ASP A 331 18.60 -3.02 -21.29
N LYS A 332 18.75 -3.77 -20.18
CA LYS A 332 17.69 -4.63 -19.65
C LYS A 332 16.68 -3.81 -18.85
N VAL A 333 15.39 -3.92 -19.21
CA VAL A 333 14.30 -3.21 -18.55
C VAL A 333 13.27 -4.21 -18.02
N LEU A 334 12.93 -4.12 -16.73
CA LEU A 334 11.89 -4.96 -16.13
C LEU A 334 10.55 -4.22 -16.12
N ILE A 335 9.56 -4.74 -16.84
CA ILE A 335 8.16 -4.33 -16.70
C ILE A 335 7.52 -5.19 -15.60
N ALA A 336 7.06 -4.56 -14.51
CA ALA A 336 6.50 -5.25 -13.36
C ALA A 336 5.02 -4.93 -13.15
N GLU A 337 4.17 -5.96 -13.20
CA GLU A 337 2.71 -5.84 -13.06
C GLU A 337 2.19 -6.55 -11.81
N ALA A 338 1.46 -5.81 -10.98
CA ALA A 338 0.86 -6.34 -9.75
C ALA A 338 -0.42 -7.16 -9.97
N CYS A 339 -0.93 -7.26 -11.19
CA CYS A 339 -2.14 -8.00 -11.54
C CYS A 339 -1.83 -9.17 -12.48
N THR A 340 -2.68 -10.20 -12.45
CA THR A 340 -2.52 -11.44 -13.23
C THR A 340 -3.48 -11.54 -14.42
N HIS A 341 -4.20 -10.46 -14.75
CA HIS A 341 -5.20 -10.48 -15.83
C HIS A 341 -4.58 -10.74 -17.21
N HIS A 342 -5.39 -11.29 -18.12
CA HIS A 342 -4.95 -11.55 -19.50
C HIS A 342 -4.73 -10.21 -20.21
N PRO A 343 -3.61 -10.04 -20.93
CA PRO A 343 -3.34 -8.81 -21.66
C PRO A 343 -4.37 -8.63 -22.77
N ILE A 344 -4.85 -7.41 -22.92
CA ILE A 344 -5.74 -6.99 -24.01
C ILE A 344 -4.84 -6.50 -25.17
N GLU A 345 -5.35 -6.53 -26.41
CA GLU A 345 -4.67 -5.85 -27.52
C GLU A 345 -4.43 -4.36 -27.17
N ASP A 346 -3.26 -3.82 -27.52
CA ASP A 346 -2.81 -2.46 -27.20
C ASP A 346 -2.50 -2.16 -25.71
N ASP A 347 -2.01 -3.18 -24.99
CA ASP A 347 -1.60 -3.09 -23.58
C ASP A 347 -0.49 -2.05 -23.32
N ILE A 348 -0.69 -1.21 -22.30
CA ILE A 348 0.23 -0.11 -21.96
C ILE A 348 1.63 -0.64 -21.60
N GLY A 349 1.72 -1.71 -20.81
CA GLY A 349 2.98 -2.25 -20.29
C GLY A 349 3.73 -3.12 -21.28
N ARG A 350 3.03 -3.78 -22.21
CA ARG A 350 3.62 -4.72 -23.18
C ARG A 350 3.86 -4.12 -24.55
N VAL A 351 3.10 -3.09 -24.94
CA VAL A 351 3.15 -2.54 -26.29
C VAL A 351 3.55 -1.07 -26.27
N LYS A 352 2.77 -0.22 -25.58
CA LYS A 352 2.93 1.24 -25.70
C LYS A 352 4.23 1.74 -25.07
N ILE A 353 4.47 1.40 -23.80
CA ILE A 353 5.67 1.84 -23.07
C ILE A 353 6.94 1.32 -23.77
N PRO A 354 7.08 0.03 -24.12
CA PRO A 354 8.24 -0.45 -24.86
C PRO A 354 8.52 0.33 -26.13
N ARG A 355 7.50 0.51 -26.99
CA ARG A 355 7.63 1.29 -28.23
C ARG A 355 8.10 2.73 -27.97
N TRP A 356 7.43 3.45 -27.07
CA TRP A 356 7.77 4.85 -26.79
C TRP A 356 9.16 5.02 -26.19
N LEU A 357 9.64 4.05 -25.41
CA LEU A 357 11.00 4.05 -24.88
C LEU A 357 12.04 3.77 -25.95
N GLU A 358 11.84 2.76 -26.79
CA GLU A 358 12.76 2.45 -27.90
C GLU A 358 12.85 3.60 -28.90
N GLU A 359 11.74 4.29 -29.18
CA GLU A 359 11.71 5.53 -29.97
C GLU A 359 12.57 6.64 -29.33
N LYS A 360 12.53 6.80 -28.00
CA LYS A 360 13.34 7.79 -27.26
C LYS A 360 14.82 7.42 -27.17
N VAL A 361 15.13 6.13 -27.03
CA VAL A 361 16.50 5.60 -26.94
C VAL A 361 17.16 5.54 -28.31
N GLY A 362 16.38 5.44 -29.40
CA GLY A 362 16.89 5.31 -30.76
C GLY A 362 17.37 3.89 -31.10
N GLY A 363 16.83 2.87 -30.45
CA GLY A 363 17.18 1.47 -30.68
C GLY A 363 16.47 0.49 -29.74
N PRO A 364 16.58 -0.83 -29.99
CA PRO A 364 15.85 -1.84 -29.24
C PRO A 364 16.39 -1.98 -27.81
N LEU A 365 15.48 -2.22 -26.86
CA LEU A 365 15.78 -2.51 -25.45
C LEU A 365 15.46 -3.97 -25.12
N ASP A 366 16.11 -4.52 -24.11
CA ASP A 366 15.90 -5.91 -23.70
C ASP A 366 14.86 -5.97 -22.56
N PHE A 367 13.58 -6.09 -22.92
CA PHE A 367 12.49 -6.12 -21.96
C PHE A 367 12.27 -7.50 -21.33
N SER A 368 11.99 -7.51 -20.03
CA SER A 368 11.45 -8.67 -19.30
C SER A 368 10.14 -8.28 -18.62
N TRP A 369 9.19 -9.22 -18.55
CA TRP A 369 7.90 -8.99 -17.91
C TRP A 369 7.73 -9.89 -16.70
N GLN A 370 7.45 -9.28 -15.55
CA GLN A 370 7.10 -10.00 -14.33
C GLN A 370 5.66 -9.66 -13.94
N ARG A 371 4.87 -10.71 -13.69
CA ARG A 371 3.49 -10.58 -13.20
C ARG A 371 3.34 -11.14 -11.80
N GLY A 372 2.40 -10.58 -11.06
CA GLY A 372 2.03 -11.05 -9.74
C GLY A 372 2.84 -10.36 -8.64
N VAL A 373 3.01 -11.08 -7.53
CA VAL A 373 3.36 -10.45 -6.24
C VAL A 373 4.85 -10.13 -6.10
N ASP A 374 5.73 -10.91 -6.73
CA ASP A 374 7.18 -10.87 -6.49
C ASP A 374 7.96 -10.42 -7.71
N TYR A 375 9.16 -9.89 -7.46
CA TYR A 375 10.19 -9.65 -8.46
C TYR A 375 10.96 -10.93 -8.83
N PRO A 376 11.64 -10.98 -9.99
CA PRO A 376 12.56 -12.06 -10.32
C PRO A 376 13.74 -12.10 -9.33
N VAL A 377 14.35 -13.27 -9.19
CA VAL A 377 15.42 -13.51 -8.19
C VAL A 377 16.63 -12.61 -8.41
N ASN A 378 17.00 -12.33 -9.65
CA ASN A 378 18.17 -11.53 -9.99
C ASN A 378 17.80 -10.12 -10.46
N LEU A 379 17.27 -9.29 -9.55
CA LEU A 379 16.90 -7.91 -9.88
C LEU A 379 18.08 -7.07 -10.43
N ARG A 380 19.30 -7.34 -9.96
CA ARG A 380 20.50 -6.55 -10.28
C ARG A 380 20.88 -6.53 -11.76
N GLU A 381 20.33 -7.43 -12.56
CA GLU A 381 20.60 -7.44 -14.01
C GLU A 381 19.86 -6.33 -14.76
N PHE A 382 18.80 -5.77 -14.17
CA PHE A 382 18.00 -4.73 -14.81
C PHE A 382 18.58 -3.34 -14.55
N LYS A 383 18.54 -2.50 -15.59
CA LYS A 383 18.96 -1.11 -15.51
C LYS A 383 17.91 -0.25 -14.82
N VAL A 384 16.63 -0.58 -15.01
CA VAL A 384 15.49 0.10 -14.41
C VAL A 384 14.29 -0.85 -14.35
N ILE A 385 13.48 -0.69 -13.30
CA ILE A 385 12.18 -1.33 -13.15
C ILE A 385 11.08 -0.31 -13.47
N ILE A 386 10.16 -0.68 -14.35
CA ILE A 386 8.97 0.09 -14.69
C ILE A 386 7.77 -0.66 -14.13
N HIS A 387 7.26 -0.16 -13.01
CA HIS A 387 6.14 -0.77 -12.30
C HIS A 387 4.79 -0.23 -12.80
N CYS A 388 3.74 -1.05 -12.81
CA CYS A 388 2.39 -0.55 -13.10
C CYS A 388 1.87 0.40 -11.99
N GLY A 389 0.70 1.02 -12.20
CA GLY A 389 0.09 1.91 -11.19
C GLY A 389 -0.33 1.23 -9.88
N GLY A 390 -0.18 -0.11 -9.77
CA GLY A 390 -0.42 -0.82 -8.51
C GLY A 390 -1.88 -0.78 -8.05
N CYS A 391 -2.86 -0.70 -8.95
CA CYS A 391 -4.28 -0.55 -8.57
C CYS A 391 -4.81 -1.64 -7.63
N MET A 392 -4.21 -2.84 -7.66
CA MET A 392 -4.55 -3.97 -6.79
C MET A 392 -3.74 -4.02 -5.48
N LEU A 393 -2.79 -3.10 -5.28
CA LEU A 393 -1.91 -3.02 -4.12
C LEU A 393 -2.39 -1.91 -3.17
N ASN A 394 -2.29 -2.18 -1.87
CA ASN A 394 -2.28 -1.11 -0.86
C ASN A 394 -0.92 -0.41 -0.85
N ARG A 395 -0.87 0.76 -0.20
CA ARG A 395 0.35 1.58 -0.11
C ARG A 395 1.53 0.76 0.43
N ARG A 396 1.31 -0.01 1.50
CA ARG A 396 2.33 -0.88 2.11
C ARG A 396 2.95 -1.86 1.11
N ALA A 397 2.12 -2.55 0.34
CA ALA A 397 2.61 -3.48 -0.69
C ALA A 397 3.39 -2.78 -1.81
N MET A 398 3.02 -1.56 -2.17
CA MET A 398 3.76 -0.77 -3.15
C MET A 398 5.12 -0.30 -2.59
N LEU A 399 5.15 0.23 -1.37
CA LEU A 399 6.38 0.63 -0.68
C LEU A 399 7.34 -0.55 -0.51
N SER A 400 6.84 -1.71 -0.07
CA SER A 400 7.65 -2.94 0.05
C SER A 400 8.31 -3.36 -1.27
N ARG A 401 7.71 -3.04 -2.42
CA ARG A 401 8.32 -3.29 -3.73
C ARG A 401 9.39 -2.27 -4.06
N ILE A 402 9.13 -0.99 -3.79
CA ILE A 402 10.13 0.07 -3.96
C ILE A 402 11.36 -0.23 -3.10
N ASP A 403 11.17 -0.63 -1.84
CA ASP A 403 12.25 -1.02 -0.93
C ASP A 403 13.04 -2.22 -1.46
N ALA A 404 12.38 -3.22 -2.02
CA ALA A 404 13.05 -4.37 -2.61
C ALA A 404 13.92 -3.97 -3.82
N ALA A 405 13.44 -3.04 -4.66
CA ALA A 405 14.22 -2.50 -5.77
C ALA A 405 15.44 -1.70 -5.28
N ASN A 406 15.23 -0.82 -4.28
CA ASN A 406 16.28 -0.01 -3.66
C ASN A 406 17.34 -0.89 -2.99
N ALA A 407 16.94 -1.92 -2.24
CA ALA A 407 17.85 -2.88 -1.62
C ALA A 407 18.66 -3.69 -2.66
N ALA A 408 18.08 -3.93 -3.84
CA ALA A 408 18.80 -4.52 -4.96
C ALA A 408 19.74 -3.53 -5.67
N GLY A 409 19.62 -2.22 -5.41
CA GLY A 409 20.36 -1.16 -6.08
C GLY A 409 19.85 -0.85 -7.48
N VAL A 410 18.57 -1.14 -7.76
CA VAL A 410 17.95 -1.00 -9.08
C VAL A 410 16.94 0.15 -9.04
N PRO A 411 17.11 1.20 -9.86
CA PRO A 411 16.15 2.29 -9.95
C PRO A 411 14.75 1.79 -10.35
N ILE A 412 13.72 2.34 -9.71
CA ILE A 412 12.33 2.00 -9.98
C ILE A 412 11.54 3.26 -10.36
N THR A 413 10.70 3.14 -11.37
CA THR A 413 9.70 4.15 -11.74
C THR A 413 8.36 3.46 -12.02
N ASN A 414 7.36 4.20 -12.50
CA ASN A 414 6.06 3.64 -12.84
C ASN A 414 5.55 4.06 -14.22
N TYR A 415 4.44 3.46 -14.66
CA TYR A 415 3.84 3.75 -15.97
C TYR A 415 3.53 5.25 -16.17
N GLY A 416 2.95 5.92 -15.17
CA GLY A 416 2.61 7.33 -15.27
C GLY A 416 3.83 8.22 -15.51
N MET A 417 4.89 7.98 -14.75
CA MET A 417 6.15 8.70 -14.84
C MET A 417 6.89 8.41 -16.15
N THR A 418 6.89 7.15 -16.60
CA THR A 418 7.46 6.76 -17.90
C THR A 418 6.69 7.39 -19.06
N ILE A 419 5.36 7.47 -18.97
CA ILE A 419 4.55 8.17 -19.99
C ILE A 419 4.91 9.66 -19.99
N ALA A 420 4.94 10.32 -18.83
CA ALA A 420 5.31 11.73 -18.75
C ALA A 420 6.72 11.99 -19.31
N TYR A 421 7.68 11.09 -19.03
CA TYR A 421 9.04 11.14 -19.58
C TYR A 421 9.06 11.02 -21.10
N THR A 422 8.45 9.95 -21.65
CA THR A 422 8.42 9.70 -23.10
C THR A 422 7.67 10.78 -23.87
N LYS A 423 6.70 11.46 -23.24
CA LYS A 423 5.96 12.58 -23.81
C LYS A 423 6.63 13.95 -23.62
N GLY A 424 7.75 14.03 -22.90
CA GLY A 424 8.55 15.26 -22.74
C GLY A 424 7.99 16.25 -21.72
N ILE A 425 7.11 15.80 -20.82
CA ILE A 425 6.36 16.66 -19.88
C ILE A 425 6.65 16.34 -18.41
N LEU A 426 7.54 15.38 -18.13
CA LEU A 426 7.86 14.91 -16.77
C LEU A 426 8.19 16.06 -15.81
N GLU A 427 9.05 17.00 -16.22
CA GLU A 427 9.47 18.12 -15.36
C GLU A 427 8.29 19.03 -15.01
N ARG A 428 7.45 19.41 -15.98
CA ARG A 428 6.24 20.20 -15.72
C ARG A 428 5.28 19.47 -14.79
N ALA A 429 5.11 18.17 -15.01
CA ALA A 429 4.20 17.32 -14.25
C ALA A 429 4.60 17.11 -12.78
N LEU A 430 5.89 17.24 -12.49
CA LEU A 430 6.51 17.05 -11.18
C LEU A 430 6.73 18.36 -10.41
N LYS A 431 6.74 19.50 -11.10
CA LYS A 431 6.87 20.83 -10.51
C LYS A 431 5.89 21.11 -9.34
N PRO A 432 4.60 20.70 -9.38
CA PRO A 432 3.68 20.93 -8.26
C PRO A 432 4.11 20.27 -6.94
N PHE A 433 5.01 19.28 -7.00
CA PHE A 433 5.50 18.55 -5.83
C PHE A 433 6.89 19.01 -5.39
N GLY A 434 7.40 20.12 -5.94
CA GLY A 434 8.72 20.67 -5.59
C GLY A 434 9.93 19.94 -6.20
N TYR A 435 9.71 19.09 -7.21
CA TYR A 435 10.81 18.48 -7.97
C TYR A 435 11.19 19.40 -9.11
N ASP A 436 12.21 20.23 -8.86
CA ASP A 436 12.77 21.11 -9.87
C ASP A 436 13.80 20.39 -10.76
N SER A 437 14.03 20.98 -11.93
CA SER A 437 14.86 20.54 -13.04
C SER A 437 16.37 20.61 -12.82
N ARG A 438 16.85 20.60 -11.56
CA ARG A 438 18.28 20.64 -11.27
C ARG A 438 18.79 19.29 -10.74
N PRO A 439 19.86 18.74 -11.37
CA PRO A 439 20.44 17.45 -11.01
C PRO A 439 21.05 17.44 -9.60
#